data_AF-A0A962H706-F1
#
_entry.id   AF-A0A962H706-F1
#
_cell.length_a   1.000
_cell.length_b   1.000
_cell.length_c   1.000
_cell.angle_alpha   90.00
_cell.angle_beta   90.00
_cell.angle_gamma   90.00
#
_symmetry.space_group_name_H-M   'P 1'
#
loop_
_entity.id
_entity.type
_entity.pdbx_description
1 polymer ?
#
loop_
_entity_poly.entity_id
_entity_poly.type
_entity_poly.pdbx_seq_one_letter_code
_entity_poly.pdbx_strand_id
1 'polypeptide(L)'
;MHAGSASQAVTEVGEADRVQAMVERVLADPLYWFPIRHHSPSAAHLLAEAIRQRRPKLLLIEAPSGMEALVPHLLDSQTRPPVALYCSFRDDLGELAAQRGLAASDPPLQSAAWFPLHSYSPEYVAMQVAAQVDAEVVFIDLPPHARAAEPVDQSGDADPDSISLEHSRFYLELARAAGYDSWDQAWDSLFEDHGGAPRWTLEDYRRKLASFCAAARVSAGEREDNLARERYMHARLEQALSERGCAPDQAMVVCGGWHLFMDRSDP
;
A
#
# COMPACT_ATOMS: atom_id res chain seq x y z
N MET A 1 -29.13 -30.33 -18.44
CA MET A 1 -27.90 -29.76 -17.86
C MET A 1 -28.10 -28.27 -17.63
N HIS A 2 -28.72 -27.86 -16.51
CA HIS A 2 -28.97 -26.43 -16.21
C HIS A 2 -28.90 -26.10 -14.70
N ALA A 3 -28.14 -26.87 -13.91
CA ALA A 3 -27.98 -26.63 -12.48
C ALA A 3 -26.78 -25.73 -12.11
N GLY A 4 -25.92 -25.35 -13.07
CA GLY A 4 -24.70 -24.57 -12.80
C GLY A 4 -24.88 -23.05 -12.69
N SER A 5 -25.92 -22.48 -13.32
CA SER A 5 -26.06 -21.01 -13.47
C SER A 5 -26.59 -20.31 -12.21
N ALA A 6 -27.48 -20.94 -11.44
CA ALA A 6 -28.05 -20.31 -10.24
C ALA A 6 -27.06 -20.30 -9.06
N SER A 7 -26.21 -21.33 -8.93
CA SER A 7 -25.19 -21.41 -7.87
C SER A 7 -24.06 -20.40 -8.11
N GLN A 8 -23.64 -20.19 -9.37
CA GLN A 8 -22.66 -19.14 -9.70
C GLN A 8 -23.23 -17.76 -9.44
N ALA A 9 -24.45 -17.46 -9.90
CA ALA A 9 -25.09 -16.15 -9.69
C ALA A 9 -25.30 -15.81 -8.20
N VAL A 10 -25.65 -16.78 -7.34
CA VAL A 10 -25.79 -16.56 -5.89
C VAL A 10 -24.42 -16.34 -5.22
N THR A 11 -23.36 -16.98 -5.73
CA THR A 11 -21.99 -16.78 -5.24
C THR A 11 -21.46 -15.40 -5.67
N GLU A 12 -21.71 -14.99 -6.93
CA GLU A 12 -21.33 -13.69 -7.49
C GLU A 12 -22.03 -12.51 -6.79
N VAL A 13 -23.32 -12.64 -6.47
CA VAL A 13 -24.06 -11.63 -5.70
C VAL A 13 -23.49 -11.51 -4.28
N GLY A 14 -23.14 -12.64 -3.64
CA GLY A 14 -22.50 -12.62 -2.32
C GLY A 14 -21.10 -12.01 -2.31
N GLU A 15 -20.33 -12.19 -3.38
CA GLU A 15 -19.00 -11.57 -3.54
C GLU A 15 -19.09 -10.06 -3.77
N ALA A 16 -20.04 -9.60 -4.58
CA ALA A 16 -20.27 -8.17 -4.80
C ALA A 16 -20.68 -7.45 -3.49
N ASP A 17 -21.60 -8.04 -2.72
CA ASP A 17 -22.02 -7.52 -1.42
C ASP A 17 -20.84 -7.47 -0.44
N ARG A 18 -19.97 -8.49 -0.43
CA ARG A 18 -18.76 -8.53 0.38
C ARG A 18 -17.78 -7.42 0.00
N VAL A 19 -17.53 -7.22 -1.29
CA VAL A 19 -16.67 -6.13 -1.80
C VAL A 19 -17.22 -4.77 -1.37
N GLN A 20 -18.52 -4.55 -1.54
CA GLN A 20 -19.17 -3.30 -1.13
C GLN A 20 -19.01 -3.06 0.37
N ALA A 21 -19.27 -4.06 1.22
CA ALA A 21 -19.12 -3.95 2.66
C ALA A 21 -17.67 -3.64 3.08
N MET A 22 -16.68 -4.23 2.42
CA MET A 22 -15.26 -3.94 2.66
C MET A 22 -14.94 -2.47 2.37
N VAL A 23 -15.38 -1.96 1.22
CA VAL A 23 -15.15 -0.57 0.78
C VAL A 23 -15.88 0.43 1.69
N GLU A 24 -17.13 0.18 2.02
CA GLU A 24 -17.91 1.07 2.90
C GLU A 24 -17.27 1.18 4.28
N ARG A 25 -16.80 0.06 4.84
CA ARG A 25 -16.13 0.03 6.14
C ARG A 25 -14.85 0.87 6.16
N VAL A 26 -13.97 0.74 5.16
CA VAL A 26 -12.71 1.51 5.13
C VAL A 26 -12.94 2.99 4.83
N LEU A 27 -13.92 3.33 3.98
CA LEU A 27 -14.20 4.73 3.63
C LEU A 27 -15.00 5.47 4.71
N ALA A 28 -15.75 4.76 5.55
CA ALA A 28 -16.44 5.31 6.71
C ALA A 28 -15.54 5.41 7.96
N ASP A 29 -14.28 4.98 7.85
CA ASP A 29 -13.35 5.00 8.97
C ASP A 29 -13.04 6.44 9.42
N PRO A 30 -12.88 6.67 10.73
CA PRO A 30 -12.36 7.95 11.23
C PRO A 30 -10.97 8.30 10.67
N LEU A 31 -10.06 7.32 10.51
CA LEU A 31 -8.80 7.52 9.80
C LEU A 31 -9.08 7.74 8.32
N TYR A 32 -8.44 8.75 7.76
CA TYR A 32 -8.55 8.98 6.32
C TYR A 32 -7.63 8.05 5.54
N TRP A 33 -8.15 6.93 5.04
CA TRP A 33 -7.40 6.01 4.19
C TRP A 33 -7.37 6.49 2.74
N PHE A 34 -6.17 6.69 2.17
CA PHE A 34 -5.98 7.06 0.79
C PHE A 34 -5.19 5.97 0.05
N PRO A 35 -5.85 5.15 -0.80
CA PRO A 35 -5.16 4.12 -1.55
C PRO A 35 -4.33 4.71 -2.69
N ILE A 36 -3.20 4.06 -2.98
CA ILE A 36 -2.33 4.40 -4.09
C ILE A 36 -1.94 3.18 -4.91
N ARG A 37 -1.42 3.44 -6.12
CA ARG A 37 -0.42 2.62 -6.79
C ARG A 37 0.92 3.36 -6.66
N HIS A 38 1.97 2.70 -6.20
CA HIS A 38 3.28 3.30 -5.84
C HIS A 38 3.94 4.12 -6.97
N HIS A 39 3.52 3.92 -8.22
CA HIS A 39 4.05 4.61 -9.39
C HIS A 39 2.97 5.35 -10.21
N SER A 40 1.91 5.85 -9.54
CA SER A 40 0.82 6.58 -10.20
C SER A 40 0.94 8.11 -10.08
N PRO A 41 1.17 8.83 -11.19
CA PRO A 41 1.14 10.30 -11.21
C PRO A 41 -0.22 10.87 -10.80
N SER A 42 -1.32 10.25 -11.20
CA SER A 42 -2.67 10.71 -10.84
C SER A 42 -2.97 10.50 -9.37
N ALA A 43 -2.55 9.36 -8.80
CA ALA A 43 -2.62 9.13 -7.37
C ALA A 43 -1.82 10.18 -6.60
N ALA A 44 -0.58 10.48 -7.03
CA ALA A 44 0.27 11.47 -6.38
C ALA A 44 -0.36 12.88 -6.41
N HIS A 45 -0.98 13.26 -7.52
CA HIS A 45 -1.68 14.54 -7.64
C HIS A 45 -2.88 14.65 -6.69
N LEU A 46 -3.76 13.64 -6.71
CA LEU A 46 -4.96 13.61 -5.86
C LEU A 46 -4.59 13.49 -4.37
N LEU A 47 -3.54 12.73 -4.07
CA LEU A 47 -3.00 12.61 -2.72
C LEU A 47 -2.48 13.96 -2.19
N ALA A 48 -1.74 14.70 -3.01
CA ALA A 48 -1.29 16.04 -2.67
C ALA A 48 -2.45 16.99 -2.39
N GLU A 49 -3.52 16.92 -3.18
CA GLU A 49 -4.74 17.68 -2.94
C GLU A 49 -5.41 17.26 -1.62
N ALA A 50 -5.57 15.96 -1.37
CA ALA A 50 -6.18 15.43 -0.15
C ALA A 50 -5.43 15.87 1.11
N ILE A 51 -4.09 15.78 1.13
CA ILE A 51 -3.27 16.21 2.26
C ILE A 51 -3.43 17.71 2.51
N ARG A 52 -3.44 18.54 1.45
CA ARG A 52 -3.64 20.00 1.59
C ARG A 52 -5.03 20.38 2.10
N GLN A 53 -6.07 19.68 1.66
CA GLN A 53 -7.44 19.94 2.10
C GLN A 53 -7.65 19.52 3.56
N ARG A 54 -7.10 18.37 3.94
CA ARG A 54 -7.32 17.79 5.27
C ARG A 54 -6.38 18.31 6.33
N ARG A 55 -5.16 18.69 5.96
CA ARG A 55 -4.10 19.11 6.88
C ARG A 55 -3.98 18.17 8.08
N PRO A 56 -3.72 16.86 7.86
CA PRO A 56 -3.60 15.91 8.96
C PRO A 56 -2.47 16.34 9.90
N LYS A 57 -2.59 16.01 11.19
CA LYS A 57 -1.48 16.13 12.14
C LYS A 57 -0.43 15.05 11.92
N LEU A 58 -0.88 13.86 11.52
CA LEU A 58 -0.06 12.68 11.33
C LEU A 58 -0.38 12.03 9.99
N LEU A 59 0.65 11.79 9.19
CA LEU A 59 0.60 11.09 7.92
C LEU A 59 1.36 9.77 8.03
N LEU A 60 0.63 8.67 7.98
CA LEU A 60 1.13 7.30 8.06
C LEU A 60 1.32 6.79 6.64
N ILE A 61 2.56 6.52 6.24
CA ILE A 61 2.91 6.15 4.87
C ILE A 61 3.43 4.72 4.85
N GLU A 62 2.93 3.92 3.91
CA GLU A 62 3.51 2.64 3.56
C GLU A 62 4.92 2.81 2.99
N ALA A 63 5.88 2.76 3.90
CA ALA A 63 7.30 2.74 3.66
C ALA A 63 7.95 1.99 4.83
N PRO A 64 9.20 1.52 4.71
CA PRO A 64 9.85 0.71 5.72
C PRO A 64 10.04 1.48 7.03
N SER A 65 9.47 0.96 8.10
CA SER A 65 9.63 1.55 9.44
C SER A 65 11.10 1.59 9.86
N GLY A 66 11.48 2.65 10.57
CA GLY A 66 12.86 2.91 10.99
C GLY A 66 13.68 3.70 9.98
N MET A 67 13.12 4.04 8.81
CA MET A 67 13.78 4.86 7.79
C MET A 67 13.39 6.34 7.84
N GLU A 68 12.55 6.75 8.80
CA GLU A 68 12.04 8.12 8.92
C GLU A 68 13.15 9.16 9.11
N ALA A 69 14.30 8.76 9.70
CA ALA A 69 15.47 9.62 9.84
C ALA A 69 16.03 10.12 8.49
N LEU A 70 15.67 9.46 7.38
CA LEU A 70 16.05 9.87 6.02
C LEU A 70 15.09 10.86 5.37
N VAL A 71 13.91 11.08 5.95
CA VAL A 71 12.91 12.02 5.42
C VAL A 71 13.47 13.44 5.26
N PRO A 72 14.24 14.02 6.20
CA PRO A 72 14.86 15.34 6.00
C PRO A 72 15.76 15.41 4.76
N HIS A 73 16.46 14.32 4.42
CA HIS A 73 17.28 14.27 3.21
C HIS A 73 16.43 14.18 1.93
N LEU A 74 15.31 13.46 1.98
CA LEU A 74 14.36 13.42 0.86
C LEU A 74 13.68 14.77 0.61
N LEU A 75 13.52 15.58 1.65
CA LEU A 75 12.93 16.92 1.62
C LEU A 75 13.94 18.02 1.29
N ASP A 76 15.25 17.73 1.28
CA ASP A 76 16.27 18.70 0.94
C ASP A 76 16.08 19.22 -0.50
N SER A 77 16.16 20.54 -0.68
CA SER A 77 16.01 21.21 -1.98
C SER A 77 17.02 20.76 -3.06
N GLN A 78 18.14 20.15 -2.65
CA GLN A 78 19.15 19.60 -3.55
C GLN A 78 18.85 18.15 -3.96
N THR A 79 17.95 17.46 -3.25
CA THR A 79 17.54 16.10 -3.60
C THR A 79 16.67 16.13 -4.85
N ARG A 80 17.14 15.45 -5.90
CA ARG A 80 16.46 15.39 -7.20
C ARG A 80 16.13 13.92 -7.53
N PRO A 81 14.86 13.51 -7.44
CA PRO A 81 14.44 12.19 -7.91
C PRO A 81 14.80 11.95 -9.39
N PRO A 82 15.04 10.69 -9.81
CA PRO A 82 14.84 9.47 -9.03
C PRO A 82 15.92 9.25 -7.96
N VAL A 83 15.46 8.87 -6.76
CA VAL A 83 16.30 8.45 -5.63
C VAL A 83 15.74 7.16 -5.06
N ALA A 84 16.48 6.46 -4.22
CA ALA A 84 15.98 5.26 -3.56
C ALA A 84 16.42 5.20 -2.09
N LEU A 85 15.55 4.70 -1.23
CA LEU A 85 15.95 4.29 0.12
C LEU A 85 16.54 2.88 0.03
N TYR A 86 17.76 2.73 0.56
CA TYR A 86 18.38 1.41 0.71
C TYR A 86 18.14 0.90 2.12
N CYS A 87 17.41 -0.20 2.20
CA CYS A 87 16.99 -0.84 3.45
C CYS A 87 17.73 -2.17 3.58
N SER A 88 18.64 -2.30 4.54
CA SER A 88 19.37 -3.55 4.76
C SER A 88 19.45 -3.93 6.23
N PHE A 89 19.46 -5.23 6.49
CA PHE A 89 19.69 -5.80 7.81
C PHE A 89 20.58 -7.03 7.72
N ARG A 90 21.41 -7.25 8.76
CA ARG A 90 22.25 -8.43 8.91
C ARG A 90 22.30 -8.85 10.38
N ASP A 91 22.01 -10.11 10.66
CA ASP A 91 21.97 -10.70 12.00
C ASP A 91 23.31 -11.34 12.37
N ASP A 92 24.37 -10.53 12.48
CA ASP A 92 25.73 -11.03 12.74
C ASP A 92 25.89 -11.79 14.06
N LEU A 93 25.02 -11.49 15.04
CA LEU A 93 25.01 -12.14 16.35
C LEU A 93 24.07 -13.35 16.42
N GLY A 94 23.26 -13.60 15.38
CA GLY A 94 22.29 -14.69 15.34
C GLY A 94 21.14 -14.54 16.34
N GLU A 95 20.89 -13.33 16.86
CA GLU A 95 19.88 -13.09 17.89
C GLU A 95 18.48 -13.22 17.32
N LEU A 96 18.24 -12.67 16.12
CA LEU A 96 16.95 -12.75 15.46
C LEU A 96 16.68 -14.19 14.98
N ALA A 97 17.69 -14.86 14.44
CA ALA A 97 17.61 -16.27 14.09
C ALA A 97 17.23 -17.12 15.31
N ALA A 98 17.89 -16.92 16.46
CA ALA A 98 17.59 -17.62 17.70
C ALA A 98 16.17 -17.33 18.22
N GLN A 99 15.73 -16.07 18.20
CA GLN A 99 14.37 -15.67 18.59
C GLN A 99 13.30 -16.33 17.71
N ARG A 100 13.60 -16.57 16.42
CA ARG A 100 12.71 -17.23 15.46
C ARG A 100 12.86 -18.76 15.44
N GLY A 101 13.72 -19.34 16.28
CA GLY A 101 13.98 -20.78 16.30
C GLY A 101 14.66 -21.31 15.02
N LEU A 102 15.32 -20.42 14.27
CA LEU A 102 16.08 -20.76 13.07
C LEU A 102 17.50 -21.22 13.46
N ALA A 103 18.05 -22.16 12.71
CA ALA A 103 19.46 -22.54 12.87
C ALA A 103 20.38 -21.39 12.45
N ALA A 104 21.54 -21.28 13.09
CA ALA A 104 22.60 -20.38 12.63
C ALA A 104 22.98 -20.71 11.17
N SER A 105 23.11 -19.69 10.34
CA SER A 105 23.43 -19.80 8.91
C SER A 105 24.71 -19.04 8.58
N ASP A 106 25.40 -19.47 7.51
CA ASP A 106 26.49 -18.72 6.87
C ASP A 106 26.20 -18.62 5.37
N PRO A 107 25.90 -17.41 4.83
CA PRO A 107 25.89 -16.12 5.53
C PRO A 107 24.78 -16.02 6.61
N PRO A 108 24.93 -15.11 7.58
CA PRO A 108 23.90 -14.86 8.60
C PRO A 108 22.59 -14.38 7.95
N LEU A 109 21.49 -14.48 8.70
CA LEU A 109 20.19 -13.97 8.30
C LEU A 109 20.32 -12.50 7.85
N GLN A 110 19.84 -12.19 6.66
CA GLN A 110 20.01 -10.86 6.07
C GLN A 110 18.88 -10.52 5.12
N SER A 111 18.63 -9.22 4.97
CA SER A 111 17.73 -8.67 3.97
C SER A 111 18.35 -7.42 3.36
N ALA A 112 18.00 -7.17 2.10
CA ALA A 112 18.29 -5.93 1.42
C ALA A 112 17.16 -5.64 0.44
N ALA A 113 16.70 -4.40 0.41
CA ALA A 113 15.67 -3.95 -0.51
C ALA A 113 15.89 -2.48 -0.88
N TRP A 114 15.53 -2.15 -2.11
CA TRP A 114 15.51 -0.79 -2.62
C TRP A 114 14.07 -0.30 -2.71
N PHE A 115 13.82 0.91 -2.20
CA PHE A 115 12.53 1.58 -2.30
C PHE A 115 12.69 2.80 -3.22
N PRO A 116 12.48 2.62 -4.54
CA PRO A 116 12.69 3.67 -5.52
C PRO A 116 11.58 4.73 -5.43
N LEU A 117 11.98 5.99 -5.48
CA LEU A 117 11.11 7.16 -5.41
C LEU A 117 11.38 8.05 -6.61
N HIS A 118 10.35 8.25 -7.43
CA HIS A 118 10.32 9.26 -8.48
C HIS A 118 9.66 10.55 -7.97
N SER A 119 9.80 11.63 -8.74
CA SER A 119 9.13 12.90 -8.43
C SER A 119 7.60 12.80 -8.44
N TYR A 120 7.06 11.73 -9.02
CA TYR A 120 5.64 11.41 -9.08
C TYR A 120 5.27 10.17 -8.24
N SER A 121 6.20 9.62 -7.45
CA SER A 121 5.84 8.58 -6.47
C SER A 121 4.90 9.19 -5.42
N PRO A 122 3.71 8.63 -5.17
CA PRO A 122 2.77 9.18 -4.22
C PRO A 122 3.36 9.36 -2.81
N GLU A 123 4.23 8.47 -2.37
CA GLU A 123 4.94 8.54 -1.08
C GLU A 123 5.90 9.73 -1.03
N TYR A 124 6.68 9.94 -2.11
CA TYR A 124 7.58 11.09 -2.20
C TYR A 124 6.80 12.40 -2.17
N VAL A 125 5.72 12.48 -2.95
CA VAL A 125 4.82 13.64 -2.96
C VAL A 125 4.14 13.83 -1.61
N ALA A 126 3.72 12.76 -0.95
CA ALA A 126 3.11 12.79 0.38
C ALA A 126 4.05 13.41 1.41
N MET A 127 5.33 12.99 1.44
CA MET A 127 6.33 13.58 2.33
C MET A 127 6.53 15.08 2.05
N GLN A 128 6.64 15.47 0.78
CA GLN A 128 6.80 16.87 0.38
C GLN A 128 5.62 17.75 0.82
N VAL A 129 4.40 17.24 0.66
CA VAL A 129 3.18 18.00 1.00
C VAL A 129 2.93 17.98 2.50
N ALA A 130 3.25 16.89 3.20
CA ALA A 130 3.20 16.80 4.66
C ALA A 130 4.03 17.92 5.30
N ALA A 131 5.26 18.12 4.82
CA ALA A 131 6.13 19.21 5.26
C ALA A 131 5.51 20.61 5.02
N GLN A 132 4.75 20.80 3.94
CA GLN A 132 4.07 22.08 3.65
C GLN A 132 2.87 22.36 4.56
N VAL A 133 2.27 21.33 5.14
CA VAL A 133 1.08 21.47 6.01
C VAL A 133 1.39 21.20 7.49
N ASP A 134 2.67 21.04 7.83
CA ASP A 134 3.18 20.72 9.16
C ASP A 134 2.64 19.37 9.71
N ALA A 135 2.43 18.39 8.82
CA ALA A 135 2.07 17.03 9.20
C ALA A 135 3.34 16.21 9.52
N GLU A 136 3.33 15.50 10.64
CA GLU A 136 4.39 14.54 10.96
C GLU A 136 4.25 13.29 10.10
N VAL A 137 5.36 12.76 9.59
CA VAL A 137 5.39 11.53 8.78
C VAL A 137 5.86 10.35 9.63
N VAL A 138 5.14 9.24 9.56
CA VAL A 138 5.53 7.96 10.16
C VAL A 138 5.45 6.87 9.10
N PHE A 139 6.48 6.04 9.02
CA PHE A 139 6.50 4.88 8.15
C PHE A 139 5.89 3.68 8.88
N ILE A 140 5.07 2.89 8.17
CA ILE A 140 4.28 1.82 8.80
C ILE A 140 4.54 0.42 8.25
N ASP A 141 5.26 0.25 7.13
CA ASP A 141 5.54 -1.10 6.60
C ASP A 141 6.70 -1.77 7.37
N LEU A 142 6.86 -3.08 7.16
CA LEU A 142 7.86 -3.91 7.81
C LEU A 142 9.25 -3.29 7.74
N PRO A 143 9.98 -3.23 8.88
CA PRO A 143 11.36 -2.80 8.93
C PRO A 143 12.26 -3.88 8.29
N PRO A 144 13.49 -3.52 7.88
CA PRO A 144 14.37 -4.43 7.14
C PRO A 144 14.60 -5.77 7.85
N HIS A 145 14.80 -5.74 9.18
CA HIS A 145 15.02 -6.95 9.97
C HIS A 145 13.81 -7.90 9.98
N ALA A 146 12.59 -7.38 9.89
CA ALA A 146 11.40 -8.21 9.89
C ALA A 146 11.26 -9.00 8.58
N ARG A 147 11.72 -8.42 7.46
CA ARG A 147 11.75 -9.04 6.12
C ARG A 147 12.83 -10.12 5.95
N ALA A 148 13.81 -10.19 6.85
CA ALA A 148 14.97 -11.07 6.71
C ALA A 148 14.68 -12.57 6.85
N ALA A 149 13.52 -12.98 7.37
CA ALA A 149 13.14 -14.41 7.44
C ALA A 149 12.35 -14.91 6.23
N GLU A 150 12.16 -14.08 5.20
CA GLU A 150 11.59 -14.53 3.94
C GLU A 150 12.73 -14.92 2.98
N PRO A 151 12.59 -16.04 2.23
CA PRO A 151 13.56 -16.37 1.20
C PRO A 151 13.59 -15.22 0.18
N VAL A 152 14.72 -14.52 0.16
CA VAL A 152 14.98 -13.41 -0.74
C VAL A 152 15.01 -13.95 -2.18
N ASP A 153 13.98 -13.66 -2.98
CA ASP A 153 14.22 -13.59 -4.42
C ASP A 153 15.09 -12.36 -4.67
N GLN A 154 16.28 -12.57 -5.22
CA GLN A 154 17.29 -11.54 -5.47
C GLN A 154 16.95 -10.68 -6.70
N SER A 155 15.73 -10.78 -7.21
CA SER A 155 15.19 -9.88 -8.22
C SER A 155 14.82 -8.56 -7.55
N GLY A 156 15.78 -7.64 -7.50
CA GLY A 156 15.59 -6.26 -7.04
C GLY A 156 14.68 -5.41 -7.94
N ASP A 157 13.70 -6.02 -8.61
CA ASP A 157 12.83 -5.40 -9.59
C ASP A 157 11.37 -5.76 -9.27
N ALA A 158 10.60 -4.70 -9.00
CA ALA A 158 9.17 -4.65 -8.70
C ALA A 158 8.76 -4.87 -7.23
N ASP A 159 7.94 -3.93 -6.77
CA ASP A 159 7.19 -3.99 -5.53
C ASP A 159 6.30 -5.25 -5.52
N PRO A 160 6.40 -6.12 -4.50
CA PRO A 160 5.60 -7.35 -4.38
C PRO A 160 4.10 -7.10 -4.50
N ASP A 161 3.61 -5.93 -4.08
CA ASP A 161 2.18 -5.58 -4.13
C ASP A 161 1.74 -5.25 -5.55
N SER A 162 2.57 -4.52 -6.29
CA SER A 162 2.39 -4.28 -7.72
C SER A 162 2.39 -5.61 -8.49
N ILE A 163 3.28 -6.56 -8.17
CA ILE A 163 3.28 -7.90 -8.79
C ILE A 163 2.01 -8.70 -8.46
N SER A 164 1.54 -8.65 -7.20
CA SER A 164 0.32 -9.36 -6.76
C SER A 164 -0.95 -8.80 -7.42
N LEU A 165 -1.01 -7.48 -7.62
CA LEU A 165 -2.09 -6.81 -8.35
C LEU A 165 -2.00 -7.06 -9.87
N GLU A 166 -0.82 -6.89 -10.47
CA GLU A 166 -0.59 -7.02 -11.92
C GLU A 166 -0.81 -8.46 -12.46
N HIS A 167 -0.50 -9.47 -11.63
CA HIS A 167 -0.72 -10.88 -11.98
C HIS A 167 -2.01 -11.46 -11.42
N SER A 168 -2.81 -10.66 -10.69
CA SER A 168 -4.09 -11.16 -10.20
C SER A 168 -5.00 -11.46 -11.40
N ARG A 169 -5.45 -12.71 -11.43
CA ARG A 169 -6.36 -13.21 -12.47
C ARG A 169 -7.58 -12.31 -12.64
N PHE A 170 -8.05 -11.72 -11.55
CA PHE A 170 -9.14 -10.75 -11.55
C PHE A 170 -8.84 -9.55 -12.46
N TYR A 171 -7.69 -8.89 -12.32
CA TYR A 171 -7.36 -7.72 -13.14
C TYR A 171 -7.11 -8.07 -14.60
N LEU A 172 -6.49 -9.23 -14.87
CA LEU A 172 -6.30 -9.71 -16.24
C LEU A 172 -7.63 -10.04 -16.92
N GLU A 173 -8.57 -10.68 -16.22
CA GLU A 173 -9.91 -10.95 -16.74
C GLU A 173 -10.73 -9.67 -16.90
N LEU A 174 -10.64 -8.74 -15.94
CA LEU A 174 -11.31 -7.44 -15.99
C LEU A 174 -10.79 -6.57 -17.13
N ALA A 175 -9.47 -6.50 -17.32
CA ALA A 175 -8.85 -5.79 -18.42
C ALA A 175 -9.36 -6.32 -19.76
N ARG A 176 -9.33 -7.65 -19.96
CA ARG A 176 -9.87 -8.29 -21.17
C ARG A 176 -11.36 -8.04 -21.36
N ALA A 177 -12.16 -8.14 -20.31
CA ALA A 177 -13.60 -7.90 -20.36
C ALA A 177 -13.93 -6.45 -20.73
N ALA A 178 -13.10 -5.50 -20.29
CA ALA A 178 -13.19 -4.08 -20.65
C ALA A 178 -12.57 -3.76 -22.03
N GLY A 179 -12.01 -4.75 -22.74
CA GLY A 179 -11.44 -4.61 -24.08
C GLY A 179 -9.98 -4.15 -24.12
N TYR A 180 -9.25 -4.27 -23.00
CA TYR A 180 -7.82 -3.97 -22.91
C TYR A 180 -6.97 -5.24 -23.08
N ASP A 181 -5.78 -5.06 -23.66
CA ASP A 181 -4.81 -6.13 -23.92
C ASP A 181 -4.00 -6.50 -22.66
N SER A 182 -3.85 -5.56 -21.73
CA SER A 182 -3.12 -5.74 -20.47
C SER A 182 -3.73 -4.93 -19.32
N TRP A 183 -3.35 -5.29 -18.08
CA TRP A 183 -3.72 -4.51 -16.92
C TRP A 183 -3.09 -3.12 -16.93
N ASP A 184 -1.85 -2.93 -17.39
CA ASP A 184 -1.24 -1.59 -17.50
C ASP A 184 -2.04 -0.67 -18.42
N GLN A 185 -2.49 -1.18 -19.57
CA GLN A 185 -3.34 -0.41 -20.48
C GLN A 185 -4.68 -0.06 -19.84
N ALA A 186 -5.27 -1.01 -19.10
CA ALA A 186 -6.51 -0.78 -18.36
C ALA A 186 -6.30 0.27 -17.25
N TRP A 187 -5.21 0.19 -16.49
CA TRP A 187 -4.85 1.16 -15.46
C TRP A 187 -4.73 2.56 -16.04
N ASP A 188 -3.92 2.70 -17.09
CA ASP A 188 -3.69 4.00 -17.74
C ASP A 188 -5.02 4.60 -18.18
N SER A 189 -5.89 3.82 -18.83
CA SER A 189 -7.18 4.30 -19.32
C SER A 189 -8.21 4.59 -18.22
N LEU A 190 -8.13 3.91 -17.07
CA LEU A 190 -9.11 4.01 -16.00
C LEU A 190 -8.72 5.03 -14.92
N PHE A 191 -7.43 5.23 -14.68
CA PHE A 191 -6.89 5.96 -13.54
C PHE A 191 -5.92 7.09 -13.92
N GLU A 192 -5.19 7.01 -15.05
CA GLU A 192 -4.17 8.01 -15.39
C GLU A 192 -4.60 9.00 -16.46
N ASP A 193 -5.06 8.49 -17.60
CA ASP A 193 -5.60 9.28 -18.69
C ASP A 193 -7.11 9.33 -18.57
N HIS A 194 -7.66 10.52 -18.69
CA HIS A 194 -9.11 10.74 -18.67
C HIS A 194 -9.65 11.16 -20.03
N GLY A 195 -8.81 11.17 -21.08
CA GLY A 195 -9.25 11.43 -22.45
C GLY A 195 -9.96 12.76 -22.65
N GLY A 196 -9.64 13.77 -21.83
CA GLY A 196 -10.30 15.07 -21.80
C GLY A 196 -11.58 15.14 -20.95
N ALA A 197 -12.02 14.04 -20.34
CA ALA A 197 -13.05 14.06 -19.31
C ALA A 197 -12.54 14.76 -18.03
N PRO A 198 -13.45 15.26 -17.17
CA PRO A 198 -13.07 15.81 -15.88
C PRO A 198 -12.27 14.80 -15.06
N ARG A 199 -11.27 15.28 -14.32
CA ARG A 199 -10.54 14.46 -13.35
C ARG A 199 -11.48 13.92 -12.29
N TRP A 200 -11.14 12.73 -11.77
CA TRP A 200 -11.83 12.17 -10.61
C TRP A 200 -11.85 13.16 -9.46
N THR A 201 -12.99 13.24 -8.75
CA THR A 201 -12.97 13.84 -7.42
C THR A 201 -12.15 12.95 -6.47
N LEU A 202 -11.66 13.50 -5.36
CA LEU A 202 -10.91 12.73 -4.36
C LEU A 202 -11.67 11.49 -3.89
N GLU A 203 -12.95 11.65 -3.59
CA GLU A 203 -13.77 10.57 -3.05
C GLU A 203 -14.17 9.55 -4.12
N ASP A 204 -14.39 9.98 -5.36
CA ASP A 204 -14.62 9.04 -6.47
C ASP A 204 -13.38 8.19 -6.75
N TYR A 205 -12.19 8.81 -6.75
CA TYR A 205 -10.93 8.09 -6.90
C TYR A 205 -10.71 7.09 -5.76
N ARG A 206 -10.84 7.54 -4.49
CA ARG A 206 -10.69 6.67 -3.31
C ARG A 206 -11.63 5.48 -3.38
N ARG A 207 -12.91 5.72 -3.66
CA ARG A 207 -13.91 4.65 -3.78
C ARG A 207 -13.59 3.70 -4.91
N LYS A 208 -13.27 4.22 -6.09
CA LYS A 208 -12.93 3.41 -7.26
C LYS A 208 -11.75 2.50 -6.94
N LEU A 209 -10.61 3.05 -6.52
CA LEU A 209 -9.42 2.24 -6.26
C LEU A 209 -9.65 1.23 -5.11
N ALA A 210 -10.35 1.63 -4.04
CA ALA A 210 -10.74 0.70 -2.98
C ALA A 210 -11.60 -0.46 -3.51
N SER A 211 -12.58 -0.19 -4.38
CA SER A 211 -13.42 -1.24 -4.99
C SER A 211 -12.61 -2.22 -5.85
N PHE A 212 -11.68 -1.72 -6.66
CA PHE A 212 -10.81 -2.59 -7.46
C PHE A 212 -9.95 -3.49 -6.56
N CYS A 213 -9.33 -2.92 -5.53
CA CYS A 213 -8.48 -3.69 -4.62
C CYS A 213 -9.26 -4.69 -3.76
N ALA A 214 -10.45 -4.31 -3.28
CA ALA A 214 -11.33 -5.24 -2.56
C ALA A 214 -11.74 -6.42 -3.43
N ALA A 215 -12.14 -6.17 -4.68
CA ALA A 215 -12.51 -7.23 -5.61
C ALA A 215 -11.31 -8.14 -5.92
N ALA A 216 -10.13 -7.56 -6.13
CA ALA A 216 -8.90 -8.32 -6.34
C ALA A 216 -8.56 -9.23 -5.16
N ARG A 217 -8.69 -8.75 -3.91
CA ARG A 217 -8.48 -9.57 -2.72
C ARG A 217 -9.48 -10.71 -2.61
N VAL A 218 -10.77 -10.42 -2.82
CA VAL A 218 -11.82 -11.45 -2.77
C VAL A 218 -11.56 -12.55 -3.80
N SER A 219 -11.08 -12.18 -5.00
CA SER A 219 -10.82 -13.15 -6.08
C SER A 219 -9.49 -13.90 -5.95
N ALA A 220 -8.42 -13.26 -5.50
CA ALA A 220 -7.08 -13.86 -5.43
C ALA A 220 -6.82 -14.62 -4.12
N GLY A 221 -7.55 -14.31 -3.05
CA GLY A 221 -7.29 -14.82 -1.72
C GLY A 221 -6.14 -14.09 -1.01
N GLU A 222 -5.94 -14.42 0.27
CA GLU A 222 -4.94 -13.80 1.13
C GLU A 222 -3.61 -14.57 1.09
N ARG A 223 -2.49 -13.85 1.19
CA ARG A 223 -1.14 -14.42 1.29
C ARG A 223 -0.54 -14.05 2.66
N GLU A 224 0.16 -14.99 3.29
CA GLU A 224 0.67 -14.81 4.65
C GLU A 224 1.70 -13.67 4.77
N ASP A 225 2.51 -13.44 3.74
CA ASP A 225 3.46 -12.31 3.69
C ASP A 225 2.73 -10.96 3.72
N ASN A 226 1.63 -10.83 2.98
CA ASN A 226 0.77 -9.65 3.04
C ASN A 226 0.12 -9.51 4.43
N LEU A 227 -0.41 -10.58 5.00
CA LEU A 227 -1.00 -10.54 6.35
C LEU A 227 0.02 -10.14 7.43
N ALA A 228 1.26 -10.63 7.35
CA ALA A 228 2.31 -10.25 8.28
C ALA A 228 2.67 -8.75 8.18
N ARG A 229 2.67 -8.21 6.95
CA ARG A 229 2.84 -6.76 6.73
C ARG A 229 1.68 -5.97 7.30
N GLU A 230 0.45 -6.38 7.03
CA GLU A 230 -0.76 -5.69 7.52
C GLU A 230 -0.85 -5.67 9.05
N ARG A 231 -0.55 -6.79 9.71
CA ARG A 231 -0.47 -6.85 11.19
C ARG A 231 0.53 -5.84 11.72
N TYR A 232 1.73 -5.80 11.13
CA TYR A 232 2.75 -4.83 11.51
C TYR A 232 2.30 -3.39 11.24
N MET A 233 1.73 -3.10 10.06
CA MET A 233 1.22 -1.78 9.70
C MET A 233 0.14 -1.31 10.68
N HIS A 234 -0.81 -2.18 11.02
CA HIS A 234 -1.86 -1.89 11.97
C HIS A 234 -1.29 -1.59 13.37
N ALA A 235 -0.45 -2.47 13.90
CA ALA A 235 0.18 -2.28 15.20
C ALA A 235 1.02 -0.99 15.26
N ARG A 236 1.78 -0.69 14.19
CA ARG A 236 2.61 0.51 14.11
C ARG A 236 1.76 1.78 14.03
N LEU A 237 0.66 1.73 13.29
CA LEU A 237 -0.32 2.80 13.22
C LEU A 237 -0.93 3.10 14.59
N GLU A 238 -1.40 2.07 15.31
CA GLU A 238 -2.00 2.25 16.64
C GLU A 238 -0.99 2.82 17.64
N GLN A 239 0.25 2.30 17.61
CA GLN A 239 1.35 2.83 18.40
C GLN A 239 1.61 4.30 18.08
N ALA A 240 1.69 4.67 16.80
CA ALA A 240 2.00 6.03 16.38
C ALA A 240 0.92 7.03 16.80
N LEU A 241 -0.37 6.66 16.69
CA LEU A 241 -1.49 7.47 17.18
C LEU A 241 -1.42 7.67 18.70
N SER A 242 -1.18 6.59 19.44
CA SER A 242 -1.10 6.60 20.91
C SER A 242 0.05 7.46 21.42
N GLU A 243 1.27 7.25 20.91
CA GLU A 243 2.47 8.01 21.31
C GLU A 243 2.33 9.52 21.09
N ARG A 244 1.56 9.92 20.07
CA ARG A 244 1.36 11.32 19.69
C ARG A 244 0.08 11.92 20.27
N GLY A 245 -0.73 11.14 20.97
CA GLY A 245 -2.07 11.56 21.41
C GLY A 245 -2.93 12.06 20.24
N CYS A 246 -2.75 11.49 19.05
CA CYS A 246 -3.43 11.90 17.83
C CYS A 246 -4.74 11.13 17.71
N ALA A 247 -5.86 11.86 17.59
CA ALA A 247 -7.14 11.23 17.31
C ALA A 247 -7.14 10.66 15.87
N PRO A 248 -7.84 9.53 15.62
CA PRO A 248 -7.96 8.92 14.29
C PRO A 248 -8.36 9.90 13.17
N ASP A 249 -9.32 10.78 13.43
CA ASP A 249 -9.82 11.79 12.47
C ASP A 249 -8.84 12.95 12.19
N GLN A 250 -7.74 13.02 12.94
CA GLN A 250 -6.63 13.95 12.72
C GLN A 250 -5.48 13.32 11.94
N ALA A 251 -5.57 12.01 11.63
CA ALA A 251 -4.54 11.26 10.94
C ALA A 251 -5.03 10.77 9.57
N MET A 252 -4.06 10.50 8.70
CA MET A 252 -4.28 10.02 7.36
C MET A 252 -3.31 8.88 7.06
N VAL A 253 -3.79 7.84 6.38
CA VAL A 253 -3.01 6.67 5.98
C VAL A 253 -2.88 6.63 4.48
N VAL A 254 -1.66 6.43 3.98
CA VAL A 254 -1.32 6.30 2.57
C VAL A 254 -0.67 4.94 2.38
N CYS A 255 -1.36 4.03 1.69
CA CYS A 255 -0.86 2.69 1.41
C CYS A 255 -1.31 2.23 0.02
N GLY A 256 -0.60 1.26 -0.53
CA GLY A 256 -1.02 0.46 -1.66
C GLY A 256 -2.46 0.01 -1.45
N GLY A 257 -3.28 0.12 -2.50
CA GLY A 257 -4.71 -0.15 -2.39
C GLY A 257 -5.03 -1.56 -1.89
N TRP A 258 -4.12 -2.52 -2.07
CA TRP A 258 -4.22 -3.86 -1.49
C TRP A 258 -4.37 -3.80 0.04
N HIS A 259 -3.50 -3.07 0.74
CA HIS A 259 -3.41 -3.04 2.21
C HIS A 259 -4.50 -2.21 2.90
N LEU A 260 -5.50 -1.71 2.17
CA LEU A 260 -6.61 -0.95 2.76
C LEU A 260 -7.45 -1.76 3.75
N PHE A 261 -7.43 -3.09 3.64
CA PHE A 261 -8.42 -3.98 4.27
C PHE A 261 -7.86 -4.82 5.42
N MET A 262 -6.84 -4.28 6.12
CA MET A 262 -6.19 -4.92 7.26
C MET A 262 -7.21 -5.44 8.28
N ASP A 263 -6.98 -6.66 8.78
CA ASP A 263 -7.74 -7.16 9.92
C ASP A 263 -7.32 -6.41 11.19
N ARG A 264 -8.29 -5.78 11.84
CA ARG A 264 -8.07 -5.00 13.06
C ARG A 264 -8.32 -5.79 14.34
N SER A 265 -8.77 -7.03 14.19
CA SER A 265 -9.00 -7.98 15.28
C SER A 265 -7.84 -8.94 15.49
N ASP A 266 -6.86 -8.92 14.60
CA ASP A 266 -5.63 -9.74 14.63
C ASP A 266 -4.40 -8.82 14.75
N PRO A 267 -4.06 -8.37 15.97
CA PRO A 267 -2.95 -7.43 16.20
C PRO A 267 -1.56 -8.06 16.09
#